data_AF-A0A0L8JFR5-F1
#
_entry.id   AF-A0A0L8JFR5-F1
#
_cell.length_a   1.000
_cell.length_b   1.000
_cell.length_c   1.000
_cell.angle_alpha   90.00
_cell.angle_beta   90.00
_cell.angle_gamma   90.00
#
_symmetry.space_group_name_H-M   'P 1'
#
loop_
_entity.id
_entity.type
_entity.pdbx_description
1 polymer ?
#
loop_
_entity_poly.entity_id
_entity_poly.type
_entity_poly.pdbx_seq_one_letter_code
_entity_poly.pdbx_strand_id
1 'polypeptide(L)'
;MPAITIDTSQLTFPLVAVAVSDTGSGSGSGSGSGSVAGAVPGYVDGDGHASRSGYGARPGTRFLDGAADPPPEVSLPPRTGYLLRPADSATAAVTFDVREDGTLDFDPEFDAFLDGRGGRRLTVRGVPVAIDALALDHPLVPELPDAEPLTPDRVHELRLLPAYGYRLRASAGTADGGLRFSVPPDGRVRLDPEAAGFADASGHTLTVHGHTITVDGRGLSHGLLPVGASVTGTGSLARTSTHRLTLLPASGYLLQASPGVTADLAYTVRSDGTVDYEESCDPFLAGRGTDTLVVGGFPVVLSAVRADGDLLGVTALDSLPQTPRELTAVLAPATGYLARTAHGLCSAFGIARDGSFAIEPSASRSFAARPALVTGSPTTLTVRVTATVPGGPPPRGAVTFSTDGRVLGTALLDEVGMATLRTPHPPVDGAGIVVSYEGDDDHGPCGVTVSSDSAGVPTASRSVLPVSQGDGGDAAAP
;
A
#
# COMPACT_ATOMS: atom_id res chain seq x y z
N MET A 1 15.69 -16.30 -47.40
CA MET A 1 15.38 -16.77 -46.03
C MET A 1 13.97 -17.30 -46.04
N PRO A 2 13.70 -18.51 -45.52
CA PRO A 2 12.35 -19.04 -45.50
C PRO A 2 11.43 -18.16 -44.65
N ALA A 3 10.27 -17.79 -45.20
CA ALA A 3 9.19 -17.16 -44.45
C ALA A 3 8.42 -18.23 -43.67
N ILE A 4 8.17 -17.96 -42.39
CA ILE A 4 7.46 -18.82 -41.45
C ILE A 4 6.36 -18.00 -40.79
N THR A 5 5.15 -18.51 -40.75
CA THR A 5 4.04 -17.89 -40.02
C THR A 5 4.12 -18.28 -38.54
N ILE A 6 4.01 -17.32 -37.63
CA ILE A 6 3.92 -17.58 -36.18
C ILE A 6 2.53 -17.19 -35.71
N ASP A 7 1.75 -18.20 -35.29
CA ASP A 7 0.38 -18.05 -34.83
C ASP A 7 0.32 -18.31 -33.32
N THR A 8 0.09 -17.25 -32.55
CA THR A 8 -0.09 -17.29 -31.09
C THR A 8 -1.50 -16.83 -30.69
N SER A 9 -2.45 -16.85 -31.63
CA SER A 9 -3.84 -16.40 -31.44
C SER A 9 -4.58 -17.15 -30.32
N GLN A 10 -4.10 -18.32 -29.93
CA GLN A 10 -4.66 -19.10 -28.83
C GLN A 10 -4.09 -18.74 -27.46
N LEU A 11 -2.96 -18.02 -27.38
CA LEU A 11 -2.43 -17.61 -26.08
C LEU A 11 -3.33 -16.52 -25.47
N THR A 12 -3.47 -16.52 -24.15
CA THR A 12 -4.11 -15.39 -23.45
C THR A 12 -3.30 -14.11 -23.64
N PHE A 13 -1.97 -14.24 -23.78
CA PHE A 13 -1.07 -13.14 -24.09
C PHE A 13 -0.33 -13.47 -25.40
N PRO A 14 -0.81 -12.97 -26.55
CA PRO A 14 -0.30 -13.41 -27.86
C PRO A 14 1.05 -12.80 -28.22
N LEU A 15 1.48 -11.74 -27.53
CA LEU A 15 2.75 -11.08 -27.78
C LEU A 15 3.94 -11.95 -27.35
N VAL A 16 4.78 -12.31 -28.32
CA VAL A 16 5.96 -13.15 -28.12
C VAL A 16 7.21 -12.54 -28.75
N ALA A 17 8.38 -13.03 -28.38
CA ALA A 17 9.63 -12.73 -29.05
C ALA A 17 10.36 -14.00 -29.49
N VAL A 18 11.01 -13.93 -30.65
CA VAL A 18 11.89 -15.00 -31.16
C VAL A 18 13.34 -14.57 -31.01
N ALA A 19 14.16 -15.45 -30.42
CA ALA A 19 15.59 -15.24 -30.23
C ALA A 19 16.38 -16.51 -30.63
N VAL A 20 17.71 -16.47 -30.54
CA VAL A 20 18.59 -17.62 -30.79
C VAL A 20 19.37 -17.91 -29.50
N SER A 21 19.51 -19.18 -29.14
CA SER A 21 20.39 -19.57 -28.02
C SER A 21 21.87 -19.48 -28.40
N ASP A 22 22.65 -18.59 -27.78
CA ASP A 22 24.11 -18.59 -27.95
C ASP A 22 24.74 -19.71 -27.11
N THR A 23 24.91 -20.90 -27.69
CA THR A 23 25.83 -21.92 -27.15
C THR A 23 27.16 -21.84 -27.89
N GLY A 24 27.95 -20.82 -27.57
CA GLY A 24 29.33 -20.63 -28.04
C GLY A 24 30.27 -20.37 -26.88
N SER A 25 30.82 -21.43 -26.30
CA SER A 25 31.85 -21.37 -25.25
C SER A 25 33.15 -20.74 -25.78
N GLY A 26 33.40 -19.49 -25.40
CA GLY A 26 34.71 -18.84 -25.44
C GLY A 26 35.13 -18.47 -24.02
N SER A 27 36.02 -19.26 -23.43
CA SER A 27 36.64 -19.01 -22.13
C SER A 27 37.45 -17.71 -22.14
N GLY A 28 36.86 -16.63 -21.64
CA GLY A 28 37.53 -15.38 -21.28
C GLY A 28 37.23 -15.07 -19.82
N SER A 29 38.22 -15.27 -18.96
CA SER A 29 38.18 -14.92 -17.54
C SER A 29 37.93 -13.42 -17.36
N GLY A 30 36.75 -13.06 -16.87
CA GLY A 30 36.40 -11.70 -16.46
C GLY A 30 35.23 -11.76 -15.47
N SER A 31 35.51 -11.46 -14.21
CA SER A 31 34.51 -11.35 -13.15
C SER A 31 33.55 -10.22 -13.45
N GLY A 32 32.32 -10.54 -13.83
CA GLY A 32 31.22 -9.60 -14.07
C GLY A 32 29.91 -10.35 -14.23
N SER A 33 28.88 -9.92 -13.50
CA SER A 33 27.50 -10.41 -13.53
C SER A 33 27.02 -10.77 -14.96
N GLY A 34 26.78 -12.06 -15.20
CA GLY A 34 26.54 -12.63 -16.53
C GLY A 34 25.28 -12.08 -17.20
N SER A 35 25.48 -11.29 -18.26
CA SER A 35 24.45 -10.78 -19.15
C SER A 35 24.33 -11.66 -20.40
N VAL A 36 23.15 -12.18 -20.70
CA VAL A 36 22.87 -12.90 -21.97
C VAL A 36 22.41 -11.90 -23.04
N ALA A 37 23.04 -11.95 -24.22
CA ALA A 37 22.76 -11.19 -25.46
C ALA A 37 22.09 -12.14 -26.50
N GLY A 38 21.40 -11.74 -27.58
CA GLY A 38 21.02 -10.46 -28.20
C GLY A 38 19.85 -10.65 -29.18
N ALA A 39 19.22 -9.56 -29.62
CA ALA A 39 18.14 -9.59 -30.63
C ALA A 39 18.70 -9.94 -32.03
N VAL A 40 17.92 -10.65 -32.85
CA VAL A 40 18.34 -11.11 -34.18
C VAL A 40 18.59 -9.92 -35.13
N PRO A 41 19.80 -9.74 -35.69
CA PRO A 41 20.06 -8.76 -36.74
C PRO A 41 19.44 -9.25 -38.06
N GLY A 42 18.56 -8.47 -38.67
CA GLY A 42 17.95 -8.78 -39.98
C GLY A 42 16.42 -8.89 -40.01
N TYR A 43 15.74 -8.62 -38.90
CA TYR A 43 14.27 -8.56 -38.84
C TYR A 43 13.76 -7.34 -39.63
N VAL A 44 13.09 -7.59 -40.76
CA VAL A 44 12.41 -6.55 -41.55
C VAL A 44 10.93 -6.93 -41.60
N ASP A 45 10.08 -6.10 -41.00
CA ASP A 45 8.68 -6.01 -41.39
C ASP A 45 8.17 -4.57 -41.24
N GLY A 46 7.16 -4.24 -42.05
CA GLY A 46 6.87 -2.92 -42.60
C GLY A 46 6.32 -1.82 -41.68
N ASP A 47 5.80 -2.14 -40.50
CA ASP A 47 5.14 -1.13 -39.64
C ASP A 47 5.65 -1.19 -38.20
N GLY A 48 6.48 -0.20 -37.85
CA GLY A 48 7.18 -0.13 -36.58
C GLY A 48 6.34 0.44 -35.45
N HIS A 49 5.87 -0.41 -34.54
CA HIS A 49 5.52 0.02 -33.19
C HIS A 49 6.71 -0.21 -32.25
N ALA A 50 7.48 0.86 -32.02
CA ALA A 50 8.52 0.89 -31.00
C ALA A 50 7.88 1.12 -29.62
N SER A 51 7.50 0.04 -28.93
CA SER A 51 7.01 0.15 -27.56
C SER A 51 8.18 0.39 -26.60
N ARG A 52 8.19 1.56 -25.94
CA ARG A 52 9.08 1.87 -24.80
C ARG A 52 8.76 0.88 -23.67
N SER A 53 9.55 -0.16 -23.47
CA SER A 53 9.27 -1.16 -22.45
C SER A 53 10.04 -0.89 -21.14
N GLY A 54 9.30 -0.64 -20.06
CA GLY A 54 9.74 -0.84 -18.68
C GLY A 54 9.68 -2.31 -18.22
N TYR A 55 9.50 -3.26 -19.15
CA TYR A 55 9.28 -4.69 -18.92
C TYR A 55 10.57 -5.53 -19.04
N GLY A 56 11.73 -4.95 -18.71
CA GLY A 56 13.02 -5.63 -18.80
C GLY A 56 13.51 -5.94 -20.24
N ALA A 57 12.73 -5.62 -21.27
CA ALA A 57 13.16 -5.76 -22.65
C ALA A 57 14.16 -4.65 -23.01
N ARG A 58 15.33 -5.03 -23.58
CA ARG A 58 16.31 -4.06 -24.08
C ARG A 58 15.65 -3.19 -25.17
N PRO A 59 16.02 -1.89 -25.28
CA PRO A 59 15.65 -1.05 -26.41
C PRO A 59 15.97 -1.77 -27.73
N GLY A 60 14.96 -1.98 -28.58
CA GLY A 60 15.10 -2.66 -29.87
C GLY A 60 14.62 -4.12 -29.92
N THR A 61 14.17 -4.71 -28.81
CA THR A 61 13.44 -5.99 -28.85
C THR A 61 12.10 -5.78 -29.55
N ARG A 62 11.86 -6.47 -30.67
CA ARG A 62 10.56 -6.44 -31.39
C ARG A 62 9.70 -7.61 -30.94
N PHE A 63 8.45 -7.33 -30.60
CA PHE A 63 7.45 -8.34 -30.26
C PHE A 63 6.58 -8.66 -31.47
N LEU A 64 6.17 -9.91 -31.56
CA LEU A 64 5.28 -10.46 -32.56
C LEU A 64 3.91 -10.62 -31.93
N ASP A 65 2.91 -9.96 -32.50
CA ASP A 65 1.52 -10.27 -32.20
C ASP A 65 1.03 -11.37 -33.15
N GLY A 66 1.12 -12.63 -32.70
CA GLY A 66 0.64 -13.76 -33.49
C GLY A 66 -0.88 -13.93 -33.48
N ALA A 67 -1.63 -13.03 -32.81
CA ALA A 67 -3.09 -12.94 -32.92
C ALA A 67 -3.54 -11.95 -34.01
N ALA A 68 -2.62 -11.22 -34.65
CA ALA A 68 -2.94 -10.38 -35.81
C ALA A 68 -3.57 -11.20 -36.94
N ASP A 69 -4.43 -10.57 -37.74
CA ASP A 69 -5.08 -11.21 -38.89
C ASP A 69 -4.67 -10.51 -40.21
N PRO A 70 -3.91 -11.19 -41.10
CA PRO A 70 -3.38 -12.55 -40.94
C PRO A 70 -2.21 -12.61 -39.93
N PRO A 71 -1.91 -13.79 -39.34
CA PRO A 71 -0.77 -13.94 -38.44
C PRO A 71 0.53 -13.55 -39.13
N PRO A 72 1.48 -12.95 -38.41
CA PRO A 72 2.70 -12.39 -38.98
C PRO A 72 3.58 -13.48 -39.61
N GLU A 73 4.14 -13.16 -40.77
CA GLU A 73 5.19 -13.95 -41.41
C GLU A 73 6.56 -13.41 -41.05
N VAL A 74 7.43 -14.27 -40.53
CA VAL A 74 8.79 -13.92 -40.13
C VAL A 74 9.79 -14.65 -41.01
N SER A 75 10.77 -13.92 -41.54
CA SER A 75 11.86 -14.52 -42.30
C SER A 75 12.96 -14.97 -41.34
N LEU A 76 13.09 -16.28 -41.15
CA LEU A 76 14.09 -16.88 -40.25
C LEU A 76 15.11 -17.68 -41.06
N PRO A 77 16.43 -17.44 -40.92
CA PRO A 77 17.44 -18.30 -41.51
C PRO A 77 17.28 -19.77 -41.09
N PRO A 78 17.65 -20.76 -41.93
CA PRO A 78 17.78 -22.13 -41.48
C PRO A 78 18.79 -22.22 -40.33
N ARG A 79 18.34 -22.70 -39.17
CA ARG A 79 19.12 -22.78 -37.93
C ARG A 79 18.35 -23.59 -36.90
N THR A 80 19.09 -24.23 -36.00
CA THR A 80 18.56 -24.90 -34.81
C THR A 80 18.58 -23.98 -33.57
N GLY A 81 17.66 -24.21 -32.64
CA GLY A 81 17.65 -23.53 -31.34
C GLY A 81 17.08 -22.11 -31.36
N TYR A 82 16.05 -21.85 -32.17
CA TYR A 82 15.26 -20.65 -31.98
C TYR A 82 14.47 -20.77 -30.68
N LEU A 83 14.53 -19.72 -29.85
CA LEU A 83 13.80 -19.61 -28.60
C LEU A 83 12.53 -18.80 -28.84
N LEU A 84 11.39 -19.35 -28.43
CA LEU A 84 10.13 -18.62 -28.37
C LEU A 84 9.85 -18.25 -26.91
N ARG A 85 9.78 -16.95 -26.60
CA ARG A 85 9.50 -16.45 -25.24
C ARG A 85 8.28 -15.52 -25.20
N PRO A 86 7.61 -15.39 -24.04
CA PRO A 86 6.62 -14.35 -23.84
C PRO A 86 7.26 -12.96 -23.92
N ALA A 87 6.44 -11.92 -24.12
CA ALA A 87 6.87 -10.53 -24.18
C ALA A 87 7.17 -9.90 -22.80
N ASP A 88 7.73 -10.67 -21.88
CA ASP A 88 8.11 -10.27 -20.52
C ASP A 88 9.59 -10.59 -20.24
N SER A 89 9.94 -10.65 -18.96
CA SER A 89 11.25 -11.08 -18.48
C SER A 89 11.37 -12.60 -18.26
N ALA A 90 10.32 -13.37 -18.56
CA ALA A 90 10.36 -14.82 -18.42
C ALA A 90 11.28 -15.44 -19.49
N THR A 91 11.93 -16.54 -19.09
CA THR A 91 12.85 -17.28 -19.95
C THR A 91 12.09 -18.35 -20.71
N ALA A 92 12.27 -18.40 -22.04
CA ALA A 92 11.68 -19.43 -22.90
C ALA A 92 12.02 -20.83 -22.38
N ALA A 93 11.00 -21.69 -22.29
CA ALA A 93 11.20 -23.13 -22.17
C ALA A 93 11.07 -23.85 -23.53
N VAL A 94 10.77 -23.11 -24.60
CA VAL A 94 10.38 -23.65 -25.90
C VAL A 94 11.43 -23.31 -26.95
N THR A 95 11.89 -24.34 -27.65
CA THR A 95 12.78 -24.21 -28.81
C THR A 95 12.19 -24.82 -30.07
N PHE A 96 12.53 -24.25 -31.21
CA PHE A 96 12.24 -24.83 -32.52
C PHE A 96 13.37 -24.58 -33.50
N ASP A 97 13.39 -25.38 -34.56
CA ASP A 97 14.38 -25.34 -35.62
C ASP A 97 13.72 -24.97 -36.94
N VAL A 98 14.48 -24.30 -37.80
CA VAL A 98 14.10 -24.01 -39.18
C VAL A 98 15.05 -24.79 -40.08
N ARG A 99 14.51 -25.72 -40.87
CA ARG A 99 15.28 -26.52 -41.83
C ARG A 99 15.61 -25.74 -43.09
N GLU A 100 16.53 -26.27 -43.91
CA GLU A 100 16.94 -25.65 -45.18
C GLU A 100 15.80 -25.48 -46.18
N ASP A 101 14.85 -26.42 -46.21
CA ASP A 101 13.63 -26.35 -47.02
C ASP A 101 12.59 -25.35 -46.45
N GLY A 102 12.89 -24.74 -45.29
CA GLY A 102 12.03 -23.82 -44.57
C GLY A 102 10.91 -24.47 -43.78
N THR A 103 10.98 -25.79 -43.56
CA THR A 103 10.07 -26.50 -42.65
C THR A 103 10.53 -26.41 -41.20
N LEU A 104 9.58 -26.56 -40.27
CA LEU A 104 9.83 -26.49 -38.84
C LEU A 104 10.15 -27.86 -38.23
N ASP A 105 11.02 -27.90 -37.23
CA ASP A 105 11.17 -29.01 -36.29
C ASP A 105 11.18 -28.51 -34.85
N PHE A 106 10.87 -29.38 -33.90
CA PHE A 106 10.94 -29.08 -32.47
C PHE A 106 10.90 -30.38 -31.65
N ASP A 107 11.14 -30.34 -30.34
CA ASP A 107 11.09 -31.57 -29.54
C ASP A 107 9.66 -32.14 -29.47
N PRO A 108 9.43 -33.46 -29.62
CA PRO A 108 8.12 -34.08 -29.42
C PRO A 108 7.44 -33.77 -28.08
N GLU A 109 8.19 -33.42 -27.03
CA GLU A 109 7.61 -32.98 -25.77
C GLU A 109 6.74 -31.71 -25.92
N PHE A 110 6.99 -30.91 -26.96
CA PHE A 110 6.21 -29.70 -27.25
C PHE A 110 4.93 -29.97 -28.04
N ASP A 111 4.71 -31.17 -28.58
CA ASP A 111 3.53 -31.51 -29.40
C ASP A 111 2.20 -31.30 -28.63
N ALA A 112 2.24 -31.24 -27.30
CA ALA A 112 1.07 -30.95 -26.47
C ALA A 112 0.56 -29.50 -26.61
N PHE A 113 1.43 -28.56 -26.99
CA PHE A 113 1.10 -27.12 -27.06
C PHE A 113 1.65 -26.43 -28.32
N LEU A 114 2.48 -27.09 -29.13
CA LEU A 114 2.93 -26.65 -30.45
C LEU A 114 2.40 -27.56 -31.55
N ASP A 115 2.21 -26.97 -32.73
CA ASP A 115 1.84 -27.66 -33.95
C ASP A 115 2.56 -27.01 -35.15
N GLY A 116 2.64 -27.72 -36.27
CA GLY A 116 3.28 -27.22 -37.50
C GLY A 116 4.62 -27.86 -37.86
N ARG A 117 5.00 -28.95 -37.19
CA ARG A 117 6.20 -29.74 -37.53
C ARG A 117 6.13 -30.20 -39.00
N GLY A 118 7.22 -30.00 -39.73
CA GLY A 118 7.28 -30.29 -41.17
C GLY A 118 6.53 -29.30 -42.06
N GLY A 119 5.85 -28.31 -41.47
CA GLY A 119 5.18 -27.21 -42.16
C GLY A 119 5.96 -25.90 -42.03
N ARG A 120 5.33 -24.81 -42.48
CA ARG A 120 5.88 -23.42 -42.43
C ARG A 120 5.10 -22.50 -41.50
N ARG A 121 4.15 -23.04 -40.75
CA ARG A 121 3.33 -22.30 -39.77
C ARG A 121 3.55 -22.93 -38.41
N LEU A 122 4.12 -22.19 -37.47
CA LEU A 122 4.22 -22.58 -36.07
C LEU A 122 2.94 -22.12 -35.37
N THR A 123 2.11 -23.07 -34.93
CA THR A 123 0.91 -22.76 -34.16
C THR A 123 1.18 -23.02 -32.69
N VAL A 124 0.96 -22.02 -31.85
CA VAL A 124 1.23 -22.05 -30.41
C VAL A 124 -0.11 -22.06 -29.68
N ARG A 125 -0.49 -23.24 -29.18
CA ARG A 125 -1.74 -23.47 -28.44
C ARG A 125 -1.63 -23.10 -26.97
N GLY A 126 -0.42 -23.07 -26.41
CA GLY A 126 -0.16 -22.83 -25.00
C GLY A 126 -0.72 -23.91 -24.06
N VAL A 127 -0.40 -23.77 -22.78
CA VAL A 127 -0.85 -24.64 -21.68
C VAL A 127 -1.93 -23.90 -20.89
N PRO A 128 -3.09 -24.52 -20.64
CA PRO A 128 -4.10 -23.95 -19.75
C PRO A 128 -3.62 -24.02 -18.29
N VAL A 129 -3.66 -22.88 -17.61
CA VAL A 129 -3.25 -22.70 -16.21
C VAL A 129 -4.37 -21.98 -15.47
N ALA A 130 -4.88 -22.60 -14.40
CA ALA A 130 -5.87 -21.98 -13.53
C ALA A 130 -5.18 -21.13 -12.45
N ILE A 131 -5.55 -19.86 -12.37
CA ILE A 131 -5.12 -18.92 -11.32
C ILE A 131 -6.28 -18.71 -10.36
N ASP A 132 -6.17 -19.29 -9.17
CA ASP A 132 -7.12 -19.13 -8.08
C ASP A 132 -6.57 -18.10 -7.08
N ALA A 133 -7.17 -16.91 -7.08
CA ALA A 133 -6.83 -15.81 -6.17
C ALA A 133 -8.03 -15.38 -5.32
N LEU A 134 -9.01 -16.29 -5.13
CA LEU A 134 -10.28 -15.99 -4.45
C LEU A 134 -10.12 -15.56 -2.98
N ALA A 135 -8.99 -15.89 -2.36
CA ALA A 135 -8.68 -15.50 -0.99
C ALA A 135 -8.17 -14.06 -0.86
N LEU A 136 -7.76 -13.42 -1.96
CA LEU A 136 -7.16 -12.08 -1.91
C LEU A 136 -8.22 -10.98 -1.89
N ASP A 137 -7.88 -9.91 -1.20
CA ASP A 137 -8.69 -8.69 -1.13
C ASP A 137 -8.30 -7.64 -2.20
N HIS A 138 -7.51 -8.04 -3.19
CA HIS A 138 -7.11 -7.20 -4.31
C HIS A 138 -6.88 -8.01 -5.59
N PRO A 139 -6.97 -7.39 -6.78
CA PRO A 139 -6.65 -8.08 -8.01
C PRO A 139 -5.15 -8.39 -8.14
N LEU A 140 -4.82 -9.42 -8.90
CA LEU A 140 -3.46 -9.69 -9.37
C LEU A 140 -3.29 -9.20 -10.80
N VAL A 141 -2.14 -8.62 -11.15
CA VAL A 141 -1.84 -8.22 -12.53
C VAL A 141 -0.65 -9.03 -13.04
N PRO A 142 -0.80 -9.81 -14.13
CA PRO A 142 0.33 -10.43 -14.79
C PRO A 142 1.31 -9.38 -15.33
N GLU A 143 2.62 -9.59 -15.16
CA GLU A 143 3.65 -8.72 -15.77
C GLU A 143 3.85 -9.02 -17.26
N LEU A 144 2.77 -8.92 -18.02
CA LEU A 144 2.73 -9.12 -19.47
C LEU A 144 2.12 -7.88 -20.13
N PRO A 145 2.52 -7.55 -21.38
CA PRO A 145 1.90 -6.44 -22.10
C PRO A 145 0.40 -6.63 -22.24
N ASP A 146 -0.35 -5.54 -22.06
CA ASP A 146 -1.82 -5.49 -22.20
C ASP A 146 -2.58 -6.48 -21.29
N ALA A 147 -1.94 -6.94 -20.20
CA ALA A 147 -2.57 -7.85 -19.27
C ALA A 147 -3.59 -7.14 -18.37
N GLU A 148 -4.84 -7.61 -18.45
CA GLU A 148 -5.90 -7.15 -17.58
C GLU A 148 -5.76 -7.72 -16.14
N PRO A 149 -6.19 -6.96 -15.12
CA PRO A 149 -6.20 -7.46 -13.74
C PRO A 149 -7.10 -8.70 -13.56
N LEU A 150 -6.56 -9.70 -12.89
CA LEU A 150 -7.24 -10.91 -12.42
C LEU A 150 -7.96 -10.59 -11.11
N THR A 151 -9.25 -10.30 -11.20
CA THR A 151 -10.11 -10.00 -10.05
C THR A 151 -10.35 -11.23 -9.16
N PRO A 152 -10.42 -11.09 -7.83
CA PRO A 152 -10.61 -12.21 -6.90
C PRO A 152 -12.08 -12.67 -6.79
N ASP A 153 -12.87 -12.53 -7.85
CA ASP A 153 -14.29 -12.94 -7.92
C ASP A 153 -14.48 -14.35 -8.52
N ARG A 154 -13.45 -14.86 -9.18
CA ARG A 154 -13.45 -16.15 -9.87
C ARG A 154 -12.04 -16.70 -10.01
N VAL A 155 -11.95 -17.99 -10.32
CA VAL A 155 -10.73 -18.60 -10.85
C VAL A 155 -10.58 -18.18 -12.31
N HIS A 156 -9.40 -17.70 -12.70
CA HIS A 156 -9.09 -17.32 -14.09
C HIS A 156 -8.32 -18.42 -14.78
N GLU A 157 -8.73 -18.80 -15.99
CA GLU A 157 -7.99 -19.74 -16.82
C GLU A 157 -7.15 -18.97 -17.85
N LEU A 158 -5.83 -19.10 -17.76
CA LEU A 158 -4.87 -18.47 -18.66
C LEU A 158 -4.21 -19.54 -19.53
N ARG A 159 -4.13 -19.29 -20.83
CA ARG A 159 -3.44 -20.15 -21.79
C ARG A 159 -2.04 -19.56 -22.03
N LEU A 160 -1.06 -20.11 -21.31
CA LEU A 160 0.30 -19.57 -21.22
C LEU A 160 1.28 -20.34 -22.11
N LEU A 161 2.27 -19.65 -22.66
CA LEU A 161 3.41 -20.29 -23.31
C LEU A 161 4.30 -20.94 -22.23
N PRO A 162 4.84 -22.16 -22.42
CA PRO A 162 5.80 -22.67 -21.45
C PRO A 162 7.04 -21.78 -21.31
N ALA A 163 7.25 -21.28 -20.09
CA ALA A 163 8.32 -20.35 -19.74
C ALA A 163 8.61 -20.40 -18.22
N TYR A 164 9.81 -19.96 -17.85
CA TYR A 164 10.26 -19.85 -16.46
C TYR A 164 10.27 -18.40 -15.99
N GLY A 165 9.69 -18.12 -14.82
CA GLY A 165 9.75 -16.80 -14.19
C GLY A 165 8.61 -15.85 -14.56
N TYR A 166 7.41 -16.37 -14.83
CA TYR A 166 6.20 -15.56 -14.84
C TYR A 166 6.03 -14.82 -13.51
N ARG A 167 5.50 -13.59 -13.57
CA ARG A 167 5.28 -12.77 -12.37
C ARG A 167 3.86 -12.22 -12.33
N LEU A 168 3.20 -12.37 -11.18
CA LEU A 168 1.94 -11.70 -10.84
C LEU A 168 2.23 -10.63 -9.79
N ARG A 169 1.81 -9.37 -10.04
CA ARG A 169 1.93 -8.26 -9.10
C ARG A 169 0.62 -8.00 -8.37
N ALA A 170 0.72 -7.36 -7.20
CA ALA A 170 -0.43 -6.76 -6.55
C ALA A 170 -0.94 -5.55 -7.35
N SER A 171 -2.26 -5.49 -7.59
CA SER A 171 -2.93 -4.35 -8.22
C SER A 171 -3.54 -3.43 -7.15
N ALA A 172 -2.74 -3.00 -6.18
CA ALA A 172 -3.21 -2.20 -5.04
C ALA A 172 -2.34 -0.97 -4.79
N GLY A 173 -2.83 0.20 -5.18
CA GLY A 173 -2.13 1.47 -4.97
C GLY A 173 -0.79 1.51 -5.72
N THR A 174 0.30 1.70 -4.99
CA THR A 174 1.67 1.71 -5.52
C THR A 174 2.44 0.43 -5.17
N ALA A 175 1.73 -0.62 -4.76
CA ALA A 175 2.37 -1.84 -4.27
C ALA A 175 3.27 -2.47 -5.35
N ASP A 176 4.57 -2.58 -5.05
CA ASP A 176 5.54 -3.37 -5.82
C ASP A 176 5.96 -4.57 -5.00
N GLY A 177 5.73 -5.72 -5.59
CA GLY A 177 5.81 -7.02 -4.96
C GLY A 177 5.10 -7.99 -5.87
N GLY A 178 5.49 -9.25 -5.84
CA GLY A 178 4.89 -10.20 -6.75
C GLY A 178 5.22 -11.63 -6.43
N LEU A 179 4.37 -12.48 -6.99
CA LEU A 179 4.49 -13.92 -6.97
C LEU A 179 5.17 -14.36 -8.25
N ARG A 180 6.23 -15.17 -8.13
CA ARG A 180 6.89 -15.79 -9.27
C ARG A 180 6.53 -17.26 -9.39
N PHE A 181 6.29 -17.68 -10.62
CA PHE A 181 6.02 -19.06 -10.95
C PHE A 181 6.55 -19.41 -12.34
N SER A 182 6.63 -20.70 -12.64
CA SER A 182 7.07 -21.22 -13.92
C SER A 182 6.06 -22.22 -14.45
N VAL A 183 5.98 -22.30 -15.78
CA VAL A 183 5.20 -23.30 -16.52
C VAL A 183 6.18 -24.00 -17.47
N PRO A 184 6.83 -25.10 -17.05
CA PRO A 184 7.70 -25.89 -17.91
C PRO A 184 6.91 -26.59 -19.02
N PRO A 185 7.58 -27.27 -19.97
CA PRO A 185 6.93 -28.00 -21.06
C PRO A 185 6.00 -29.14 -20.59
N ASP A 186 6.21 -29.66 -19.38
CA ASP A 186 5.31 -30.63 -18.74
C ASP A 186 3.93 -30.05 -18.34
N GLY A 187 3.76 -28.73 -18.49
CA GLY A 187 2.55 -27.97 -18.23
C GLY A 187 2.26 -27.73 -16.75
N ARG A 188 3.10 -28.24 -15.84
CA ARG A 188 2.83 -28.16 -14.39
C ARG A 188 3.35 -26.85 -13.82
N VAL A 189 2.50 -26.15 -13.07
CA VAL A 189 2.89 -24.94 -12.35
C VAL A 189 3.95 -25.29 -11.31
N ARG A 190 5.05 -24.53 -11.30
CA ARG A 190 6.10 -24.59 -10.28
C ARG A 190 6.25 -23.22 -9.63
N LEU A 191 6.22 -23.18 -8.31
CA LEU A 191 6.42 -21.96 -7.54
C LEU A 191 7.89 -21.69 -7.28
N ASP A 192 8.27 -20.43 -7.31
CA ASP A 192 9.55 -20.01 -6.74
C ASP A 192 9.51 -20.20 -5.21
N PRO A 193 10.60 -20.61 -4.55
CA PRO A 193 10.61 -20.84 -3.10
C PRO A 193 10.20 -19.62 -2.27
N GLU A 194 10.41 -18.42 -2.79
CA GLU A 194 10.00 -17.16 -2.15
C GLU A 194 8.48 -17.04 -2.00
N ALA A 195 7.70 -17.78 -2.80
CA ALA A 195 6.26 -17.85 -2.73
C ALA A 195 5.73 -18.77 -1.62
N ALA A 196 6.62 -19.55 -1.01
CA ALA A 196 6.24 -20.50 0.02
C ALA A 196 5.59 -19.76 1.20
N GLY A 197 4.41 -20.22 1.60
CA GLY A 197 3.65 -19.65 2.71
C GLY A 197 2.50 -18.74 2.30
N PHE A 198 2.45 -18.24 1.06
CA PHE A 198 1.34 -17.42 0.55
C PHE A 198 0.78 -17.85 -0.82
N ALA A 199 1.35 -18.88 -1.44
CA ALA A 199 0.80 -19.55 -2.62
C ALA A 199 1.12 -21.05 -2.62
N ASP A 200 0.30 -21.81 -3.35
CA ASP A 200 0.45 -23.25 -3.60
C ASP A 200 0.32 -23.56 -5.09
N ALA A 201 1.01 -24.60 -5.56
CA ALA A 201 0.89 -25.09 -6.93
C ALA A 201 0.58 -26.59 -6.95
N SER A 202 -0.43 -26.96 -7.72
CA SER A 202 -0.85 -28.35 -7.89
C SER A 202 -1.27 -28.61 -9.33
N GLY A 203 -0.50 -29.45 -10.04
CA GLY A 203 -0.74 -29.72 -11.45
C GLY A 203 -0.70 -28.44 -12.28
N HIS A 204 -1.83 -28.05 -12.87
CA HIS A 204 -1.97 -26.86 -13.72
C HIS A 204 -2.62 -25.68 -12.98
N THR A 205 -2.71 -25.75 -11.65
CA THR A 205 -3.38 -24.76 -10.83
C THR A 205 -2.37 -24.04 -9.94
N LEU A 206 -2.42 -22.71 -9.96
CA LEU A 206 -1.77 -21.82 -9.02
C LEU A 206 -2.84 -21.27 -8.07
N THR A 207 -2.73 -21.58 -6.79
CA THR A 207 -3.60 -21.00 -5.74
C THR A 207 -2.81 -19.96 -4.97
N VAL A 208 -3.38 -18.77 -4.80
CA VAL A 208 -2.75 -17.63 -4.11
C VAL A 208 -3.61 -17.25 -2.92
N HIS A 209 -3.12 -17.52 -1.71
CA HIS A 209 -3.83 -17.25 -0.46
C HIS A 209 -3.35 -15.99 0.27
N GLY A 210 -2.18 -15.45 -0.06
CA GLY A 210 -1.67 -14.22 0.53
C GLY A 210 -1.41 -14.33 2.04
N HIS A 211 -1.35 -13.17 2.71
CA HIS A 211 -1.33 -13.06 4.16
C HIS A 211 -2.43 -12.13 4.65
N THR A 212 -3.13 -12.57 5.69
CA THR A 212 -4.15 -11.75 6.36
C THR A 212 -3.51 -10.89 7.43
N ILE A 213 -3.60 -9.57 7.27
CA ILE A 213 -3.24 -8.58 8.30
C ILE A 213 -4.49 -7.99 8.93
N THR A 214 -4.34 -7.45 10.14
CA THR A 214 -5.37 -6.65 10.83
C THR A 214 -5.03 -5.17 10.69
N VAL A 215 -5.97 -4.36 10.24
CA VAL A 215 -5.86 -2.89 10.23
C VAL A 215 -6.71 -2.33 11.38
N ASP A 216 -6.05 -1.66 12.33
CA ASP A 216 -6.68 -0.98 13.46
C ASP A 216 -6.61 0.55 13.26
N GLY A 217 -7.69 1.13 12.76
CA GLY A 217 -7.84 2.59 12.60
C GLY A 217 -8.64 3.24 13.74
N ARG A 218 -8.89 2.55 14.85
CA ARG A 218 -9.81 3.05 15.89
C ARG A 218 -9.32 4.30 16.62
N GLY A 219 -8.02 4.59 16.55
CA GLY A 219 -7.44 5.83 17.07
C GLY A 219 -7.78 7.09 16.26
N LEU A 220 -8.32 6.94 15.04
CA LEU A 220 -8.67 8.05 14.15
C LEU A 220 -10.10 8.54 14.36
N SER A 221 -10.37 9.78 13.97
CA SER A 221 -11.73 10.34 13.92
C SER A 221 -12.48 10.03 12.62
N HIS A 222 -11.87 9.30 11.69
CA HIS A 222 -12.45 8.91 10.40
C HIS A 222 -12.04 7.48 10.03
N GLY A 223 -12.77 6.87 9.08
CA GLY A 223 -12.40 5.58 8.52
C GLY A 223 -11.18 5.64 7.59
N LEU A 224 -10.71 4.49 7.13
CA LEU A 224 -9.60 4.39 6.18
C LEU A 224 -10.04 3.70 4.89
N LEU A 225 -9.49 4.10 3.76
CA LEU A 225 -9.79 3.52 2.45
C LEU A 225 -8.53 2.85 1.88
N PRO A 226 -8.50 1.53 1.71
CA PRO A 226 -7.45 0.85 0.97
C PRO A 226 -7.47 1.28 -0.50
N VAL A 227 -6.32 1.68 -1.04
CA VAL A 227 -6.22 2.09 -2.45
C VAL A 227 -5.93 0.86 -3.31
N GLY A 228 -6.78 0.59 -4.31
CA GLY A 228 -6.62 -0.50 -5.26
C GLY A 228 -6.82 -1.92 -4.70
N ALA A 229 -6.78 -2.09 -3.37
CA ALA A 229 -7.31 -3.26 -2.67
C ALA A 229 -8.83 -3.15 -2.44
N SER A 230 -9.56 -2.73 -3.47
CA SER A 230 -11.02 -2.69 -3.42
C SER A 230 -11.54 -4.10 -3.67
N VAL A 231 -11.73 -4.87 -2.60
CA VAL A 231 -12.64 -6.02 -2.64
C VAL A 231 -13.99 -5.51 -3.09
N THR A 232 -14.72 -6.33 -3.83
CA THR A 232 -16.13 -6.08 -4.07
C THR A 232 -16.84 -6.06 -2.71
N GLY A 233 -17.15 -4.88 -2.19
CA GLY A 233 -17.85 -4.70 -0.91
C GLY A 233 -17.03 -4.15 0.26
N THR A 234 -15.70 -4.06 0.18
CA THR A 234 -14.90 -3.31 1.18
C THR A 234 -14.95 -1.83 0.83
N GLY A 235 -15.96 -1.14 1.38
CA GLY A 235 -15.97 0.31 1.44
C GLY A 235 -14.91 0.84 2.41
N SER A 236 -15.10 2.08 2.90
CA SER A 236 -14.29 2.64 3.98
C SER A 236 -14.22 1.70 5.19
N LEU A 237 -13.02 1.37 5.63
CA LEU A 237 -12.72 0.68 6.88
C LEU A 237 -13.16 1.58 8.04
N ALA A 238 -14.31 1.28 8.63
CA ALA A 238 -14.87 2.09 9.70
C ALA A 238 -13.96 2.15 10.93
N ARG A 239 -13.82 3.34 11.53
CA ARG A 239 -13.04 3.58 12.76
C ARG A 239 -13.58 2.90 14.02
N THR A 240 -14.75 2.27 13.95
CA THR A 240 -15.41 1.66 15.12
C THR A 240 -14.99 0.22 15.35
N SER A 241 -14.24 -0.37 14.41
CA SER A 241 -13.79 -1.76 14.46
C SER A 241 -12.41 -1.90 13.81
N THR A 242 -11.75 -3.01 14.11
CA THR A 242 -10.60 -3.49 13.34
C THR A 242 -11.08 -4.23 12.10
N HIS A 243 -10.28 -4.23 11.04
CA HIS A 243 -10.61 -4.89 9.77
C HIS A 243 -9.50 -5.86 9.38
N ARG A 244 -9.83 -6.94 8.69
CA ARG A 244 -8.84 -7.90 8.20
C ARG A 244 -8.73 -7.78 6.69
N LEU A 245 -7.49 -7.74 6.17
CA LEU A 245 -7.20 -7.68 4.75
C LEU A 245 -6.22 -8.81 4.38
N THR A 246 -6.55 -9.61 3.39
CA THR A 246 -5.72 -10.68 2.84
C THR A 246 -5.03 -10.20 1.58
N LEU A 247 -3.73 -9.98 1.70
CA LEU A 247 -2.92 -9.27 0.71
C LEU A 247 -1.75 -10.14 0.26
N LEU A 248 -1.33 -9.95 -1.00
CA LEU A 248 -0.06 -10.48 -1.46
C LEU A 248 1.11 -9.83 -0.69
N PRO A 249 2.24 -10.52 -0.48
CA PRO A 249 3.45 -9.83 -0.04
C PRO A 249 3.90 -8.78 -1.05
N ALA A 250 3.87 -7.52 -0.65
CA ALA A 250 4.30 -6.39 -1.47
C ALA A 250 4.55 -5.14 -0.61
N SER A 251 5.38 -4.23 -1.14
CA SER A 251 5.69 -2.94 -0.54
C SER A 251 4.96 -1.82 -1.25
N GLY A 252 4.29 -0.93 -0.51
CA GLY A 252 3.63 0.25 -1.10
C GLY A 252 2.11 0.16 -1.15
N TYR A 253 1.50 -0.67 -0.29
CA TYR A 253 0.07 -0.59 -0.02
C TYR A 253 -0.26 0.76 0.61
N LEU A 254 -1.36 1.39 0.19
CA LEU A 254 -1.76 2.73 0.64
C LEU A 254 -3.11 2.71 1.36
N LEU A 255 -3.24 3.54 2.40
CA LEU A 255 -4.51 3.81 3.10
C LEU A 255 -4.82 5.31 3.07
N GLN A 256 -5.96 5.69 2.51
CA GLN A 256 -6.45 7.07 2.48
C GLN A 256 -7.43 7.36 3.60
N ALA A 257 -7.51 8.62 4.03
CA ALA A 257 -8.53 9.05 4.99
C ALA A 257 -9.94 9.01 4.38
N SER A 258 -10.04 9.29 3.09
CA SER A 258 -11.27 9.28 2.31
C SER A 258 -10.94 9.33 0.81
N PRO A 259 -11.90 9.02 -0.09
CA PRO A 259 -11.69 9.22 -1.52
C PRO A 259 -11.22 10.65 -1.83
N GLY A 260 -10.14 10.78 -2.60
CA GLY A 260 -9.60 12.08 -3.04
C GLY A 260 -8.65 12.77 -2.05
N VAL A 261 -8.46 12.22 -0.85
CA VAL A 261 -7.41 12.68 0.09
C VAL A 261 -6.17 11.83 -0.16
N THR A 262 -5.11 12.44 -0.70
CA THR A 262 -3.89 11.73 -1.08
C THR A 262 -3.14 11.34 0.19
N ALA A 263 -3.13 10.04 0.49
CA ALA A 263 -2.47 9.47 1.64
C ALA A 263 -0.96 9.64 1.58
N ASP A 264 -0.37 10.03 2.70
CA ASP A 264 1.07 9.93 2.93
C ASP A 264 1.37 8.75 3.88
N LEU A 265 0.66 7.63 3.64
CA LEU A 265 0.70 6.41 4.44
C LEU A 265 0.87 5.21 3.50
N ALA A 266 2.09 4.68 3.46
CA ALA A 266 2.43 3.45 2.78
C ALA A 266 2.93 2.39 3.77
N TYR A 267 2.57 1.13 3.52
CA TYR A 267 3.03 -0.02 4.31
C TYR A 267 3.40 -1.19 3.39
N THR A 268 4.13 -2.14 3.96
CA THR A 268 4.55 -3.39 3.33
C THR A 268 3.89 -4.55 4.06
N VAL A 269 3.44 -5.54 3.29
CA VAL A 269 3.17 -6.89 3.81
C VAL A 269 4.36 -7.75 3.42
N ARG A 270 5.08 -8.27 4.42
CA ARG A 270 6.24 -9.13 4.20
C ARG A 270 5.83 -10.56 3.89
N SER A 271 6.77 -11.36 3.40
CA SER A 271 6.58 -12.78 3.11
C SER A 271 6.38 -13.68 4.33
N ASP A 272 6.58 -13.16 5.55
CA ASP A 272 6.27 -13.85 6.80
C ASP A 272 4.88 -13.47 7.35
N GLY A 273 4.12 -12.65 6.63
CA GLY A 273 2.81 -12.16 7.04
C GLY A 273 2.84 -10.97 7.99
N THR A 274 4.01 -10.41 8.29
CA THR A 274 4.12 -9.21 9.13
C THR A 274 4.06 -7.91 8.33
N VAL A 275 3.69 -6.82 9.00
CA VAL A 275 3.68 -5.48 8.41
C VAL A 275 5.01 -4.74 8.64
N ASP A 276 5.39 -3.94 7.66
CA ASP A 276 6.46 -2.93 7.77
C ASP A 276 6.00 -1.59 7.25
N TYR A 277 6.75 -0.55 7.58
CA TYR A 277 6.57 0.79 7.04
C TYR A 277 7.86 1.61 7.23
N GLU A 278 7.96 2.78 6.62
CA GLU A 278 9.12 3.64 6.81
C GLU A 278 9.22 4.15 8.26
N GLU A 279 10.43 4.34 8.81
CA GLU A 279 10.61 4.90 10.17
C GLU A 279 9.97 6.28 10.33
N SER A 280 9.89 7.07 9.25
CA SER A 280 9.16 8.35 9.26
C SER A 280 7.67 8.20 9.55
N CYS A 281 7.11 6.99 9.47
CA CYS A 281 5.73 6.71 9.84
C CYS A 281 5.54 6.30 11.31
N ASP A 282 6.61 6.00 12.06
CA ASP A 282 6.55 5.60 13.48
C ASP A 282 5.78 6.60 14.38
N PRO A 283 5.78 7.93 14.14
CA PRO A 283 4.98 8.86 14.96
C PRO A 283 3.47 8.61 14.94
N PHE A 284 2.95 7.96 13.89
CA PHE A 284 1.52 7.77 13.70
C PHE A 284 1.11 6.33 13.33
N LEU A 285 2.06 5.42 13.13
CA LEU A 285 1.84 3.99 12.92
C LEU A 285 2.49 3.14 14.01
N ALA A 286 1.84 2.03 14.35
CA ALA A 286 2.40 1.00 15.22
C ALA A 286 2.13 -0.41 14.65
N GLY A 287 2.80 -1.41 15.24
CA GLY A 287 2.62 -2.82 14.89
C GLY A 287 3.62 -3.39 13.87
N ARG A 288 4.71 -2.66 13.57
CA ARG A 288 5.86 -3.17 12.81
C ARG A 288 6.30 -4.56 13.29
N GLY A 289 6.45 -5.49 12.35
CA GLY A 289 6.88 -6.87 12.65
C GLY A 289 5.78 -7.75 13.26
N THR A 290 4.53 -7.29 13.25
CA THR A 290 3.35 -8.06 13.65
C THR A 290 2.39 -8.21 12.46
N ASP A 291 1.32 -8.99 12.61
CA ASP A 291 0.25 -9.07 11.61
C ASP A 291 -0.76 -7.91 11.71
N THR A 292 -0.52 -6.93 12.59
CA THR A 292 -1.46 -5.86 12.89
C THR A 292 -0.85 -4.50 12.59
N LEU A 293 -1.44 -3.75 11.67
CA LEU A 293 -1.12 -2.35 11.39
C LEU A 293 -2.06 -1.44 12.17
N VAL A 294 -1.52 -0.68 13.12
CA VAL A 294 -2.27 0.30 13.91
C VAL A 294 -2.03 1.69 13.34
N VAL A 295 -3.10 2.44 13.09
CA VAL A 295 -3.06 3.81 12.53
C VAL A 295 -3.61 4.80 13.55
N GLY A 296 -2.70 5.59 14.15
CA GLY A 296 -3.01 6.51 15.24
C GLY A 296 -3.22 7.96 14.85
N GLY A 297 -2.63 8.42 13.74
CA GLY A 297 -2.77 9.79 13.23
C GLY A 297 -2.28 10.89 14.21
N PHE A 298 -2.62 12.14 13.88
CA PHE A 298 -2.28 13.33 14.65
C PHE A 298 -3.52 14.04 15.16
N PRO A 299 -3.53 14.48 16.44
CA PRO A 299 -4.60 15.31 16.96
C PRO A 299 -4.53 16.71 16.35
N VAL A 300 -5.69 17.22 15.91
CA VAL A 300 -5.84 18.54 15.30
C VAL A 300 -6.98 19.30 15.95
N VAL A 301 -6.79 20.61 16.06
CA VAL A 301 -7.86 21.55 16.43
C VAL A 301 -8.02 22.55 15.30
N LEU A 302 -9.18 22.52 14.66
CA LEU A 302 -9.60 23.52 13.69
C LEU A 302 -10.46 24.54 14.41
N SER A 303 -10.09 25.82 14.35
CA SER A 303 -10.82 26.91 14.98
C SER A 303 -11.32 27.91 13.94
N ALA A 304 -12.63 28.14 13.94
CA ALA A 304 -13.35 29.14 13.16
C ALA A 304 -13.83 30.31 14.04
N VAL A 305 -13.23 30.51 15.21
CA VAL A 305 -13.58 31.61 16.12
C VAL A 305 -13.48 32.98 15.45
N ARG A 306 -12.60 33.11 14.44
CA ARG A 306 -12.43 34.32 13.62
C ARG A 306 -13.03 34.23 12.22
N ALA A 307 -13.71 33.12 11.89
CA ALA A 307 -14.37 32.98 10.61
C ALA A 307 -15.79 33.54 10.65
N ASP A 308 -16.32 33.85 9.48
CA ASP A 308 -17.66 34.42 9.32
C ASP A 308 -18.79 33.38 9.50
N GLY A 309 -18.45 32.09 9.67
CA GLY A 309 -19.41 30.99 9.84
C GLY A 309 -18.89 29.85 10.70
N ASP A 310 -19.83 29.06 11.19
CA ASP A 310 -19.57 27.89 12.04
C ASP A 310 -18.91 26.76 11.24
N LEU A 311 -18.04 25.97 11.90
CA LEU A 311 -17.49 24.75 11.33
C LEU A 311 -18.59 23.71 11.20
N LEU A 312 -18.61 22.98 10.10
CA LEU A 312 -19.54 21.88 9.84
C LEU A 312 -18.84 20.52 9.70
N GLY A 313 -17.52 20.48 9.84
CA GLY A 313 -16.70 19.27 9.71
C GLY A 313 -15.55 19.42 8.71
N VAL A 314 -14.91 18.29 8.38
CA VAL A 314 -13.95 18.17 7.28
C VAL A 314 -14.61 17.33 6.18
N THR A 315 -14.63 17.84 4.96
CA THR A 315 -15.25 17.20 3.80
C THR A 315 -14.66 15.82 3.60
N ALA A 316 -15.51 14.85 3.24
CA ALA A 316 -15.18 13.44 3.06
C ALA A 316 -14.77 12.68 4.34
N LEU A 317 -14.76 13.35 5.50
CA LEU A 317 -14.66 12.72 6.82
C LEU A 317 -16.00 12.78 7.56
N ASP A 318 -16.38 11.71 8.24
CA ASP A 318 -17.62 11.65 9.01
C ASP A 318 -17.45 12.38 10.36
N SER A 319 -18.05 13.57 10.53
CA SER A 319 -18.43 14.12 11.85
C SER A 319 -19.15 15.47 11.76
N LEU A 320 -20.14 15.66 12.64
CA LEU A 320 -20.75 16.96 12.97
C LEU A 320 -20.05 17.53 14.23
N PRO A 321 -19.89 18.87 14.37
CA PRO A 321 -19.13 19.48 15.46
C PRO A 321 -19.76 19.25 16.84
N GLN A 322 -18.92 19.10 17.87
CA GLN A 322 -19.32 19.14 19.29
C GLN A 322 -19.46 20.59 19.80
N THR A 323 -18.96 21.60 19.05
CA THR A 323 -19.21 23.04 19.27
C THR A 323 -19.23 23.82 17.95
N PRO A 324 -19.95 24.95 17.80
CA PRO A 324 -20.12 25.63 16.50
C PRO A 324 -18.82 26.18 15.89
N ARG A 325 -17.77 26.41 16.68
CA ARG A 325 -16.58 27.16 16.23
C ARG A 325 -15.24 26.46 16.40
N GLU A 326 -15.21 25.29 17.05
CA GLU A 326 -14.00 24.48 17.17
C GLU A 326 -14.32 23.02 16.88
N LEU A 327 -13.52 22.41 15.99
CA LEU A 327 -13.54 21.00 15.67
C LEU A 327 -12.24 20.38 16.15
N THR A 328 -12.36 19.34 16.97
CA THR A 328 -11.24 18.51 17.39
C THR A 328 -11.35 17.18 16.65
N ALA A 329 -10.25 16.71 16.07
CA ALA A 329 -10.19 15.42 15.38
C ALA A 329 -8.80 14.80 15.49
N VAL A 330 -8.71 13.49 15.27
CA VAL A 330 -7.45 12.77 15.06
C VAL A 330 -7.41 12.33 13.61
N LEU A 331 -6.48 12.87 12.84
CA LEU A 331 -6.41 12.73 11.38
C LEU A 331 -5.13 12.01 10.97
N ALA A 332 -5.21 11.12 9.99
CA ALA A 332 -4.01 10.53 9.38
C ALA A 332 -3.17 11.59 8.63
N PRO A 333 -1.86 11.36 8.40
CA PRO A 333 -1.07 12.20 7.52
C PRO A 333 -1.57 12.12 6.08
N ALA A 334 -1.94 13.28 5.55
CA ALA A 334 -2.41 13.42 4.18
C ALA A 334 -2.40 14.88 3.75
N THR A 335 -2.54 15.07 2.44
CA THR A 335 -2.79 16.39 1.84
C THR A 335 -4.19 16.43 1.24
N GLY A 336 -4.82 17.60 1.28
CA GLY A 336 -6.13 17.82 0.66
C GLY A 336 -7.32 17.70 1.61
N TYR A 337 -7.12 17.78 2.93
CA TYR A 337 -8.24 17.92 3.85
C TYR A 337 -8.95 19.24 3.64
N LEU A 338 -10.28 19.21 3.48
CA LEU A 338 -11.08 20.40 3.20
C LEU A 338 -12.02 20.70 4.36
N ALA A 339 -11.69 21.68 5.20
CA ALA A 339 -12.62 22.13 6.23
C ALA A 339 -13.90 22.71 5.60
N ARG A 340 -15.06 22.44 6.20
CA ARG A 340 -16.37 22.93 5.76
C ARG A 340 -16.92 23.89 6.79
N THR A 341 -17.47 25.02 6.33
CA THR A 341 -18.21 25.97 7.17
C THR A 341 -19.66 26.13 6.68
N ALA A 342 -20.50 26.78 7.48
CA ALA A 342 -21.88 27.12 7.12
C ALA A 342 -22.02 27.93 5.80
N HIS A 343 -20.94 28.58 5.35
CA HIS A 343 -20.91 29.38 4.12
C HIS A 343 -20.17 28.72 2.96
N GLY A 344 -19.72 27.47 3.11
CA GLY A 344 -19.10 26.70 2.03
C GLY A 344 -17.78 26.04 2.44
N LEU A 345 -17.04 25.58 1.43
CA LEU A 345 -15.75 24.91 1.61
C LEU A 345 -14.64 25.92 1.87
N CYS A 346 -13.81 25.62 2.86
CA CYS A 346 -12.57 26.32 3.12
C CYS A 346 -11.43 25.69 2.32
N SER A 347 -10.29 26.37 2.35
CA SER A 347 -9.09 25.92 1.67
C SER A 347 -8.53 24.61 2.23
N ALA A 348 -7.81 23.91 1.36
CA ALA A 348 -7.15 22.67 1.72
C ALA A 348 -6.05 22.89 2.77
N PHE A 349 -5.97 21.95 3.70
CA PHE A 349 -4.83 21.79 4.59
C PHE A 349 -4.29 20.36 4.48
N GLY A 350 -3.05 20.18 4.93
CA GLY A 350 -2.39 18.89 5.02
C GLY A 350 -1.70 18.74 6.36
N ILE A 351 -1.45 17.49 6.71
CA ILE A 351 -0.68 17.08 7.88
C ILE A 351 0.44 16.21 7.34
N ALA A 352 1.68 16.62 7.56
CA ALA A 352 2.85 15.84 7.20
C ALA A 352 3.10 14.70 8.20
N ARG A 353 4.00 13.78 7.86
CA ARG A 353 4.36 12.62 8.69
C ARG A 353 4.92 12.97 10.08
N ASP A 354 5.48 14.17 10.25
CA ASP A 354 5.98 14.68 11.53
C ASP A 354 4.90 15.42 12.35
N GLY A 355 3.66 15.47 11.84
CA GLY A 355 2.54 16.19 12.44
C GLY A 355 2.53 17.69 12.14
N SER A 356 3.47 18.20 11.33
CA SER A 356 3.45 19.60 10.91
C SER A 356 2.27 19.87 9.97
N PHE A 357 1.67 21.05 10.13
CA PHE A 357 0.55 21.49 9.30
C PHE A 357 1.04 22.31 8.12
N ALA A 358 0.57 21.94 6.94
CA ALA A 358 0.68 22.77 5.74
C ALA A 358 -0.70 23.33 5.38
N ILE A 359 -0.79 24.65 5.22
CA ILE A 359 -1.97 25.31 4.69
C ILE A 359 -1.58 25.89 3.34
N GLU A 360 -2.37 25.68 2.29
CA GLU A 360 -2.05 26.27 0.99
C GLU A 360 -1.94 27.81 1.10
N PRO A 361 -0.87 28.44 0.59
CA PRO A 361 -0.62 29.87 0.78
C PRO A 361 -1.71 30.77 0.17
N SER A 362 -2.44 30.29 -0.85
CA SER A 362 -3.64 30.94 -1.41
C SER A 362 -4.74 31.19 -0.37
N ALA A 363 -4.74 30.43 0.72
CA ALA A 363 -5.71 30.42 1.81
C ALA A 363 -5.29 31.21 3.06
N SER A 364 -4.02 31.60 3.13
CA SER A 364 -3.39 32.15 4.33
C SER A 364 -3.97 33.50 4.80
N ARG A 365 -4.86 34.11 4.00
CA ARG A 365 -5.63 35.31 4.37
C ARG A 365 -6.91 35.00 5.16
N SER A 366 -7.29 33.73 5.32
CA SER A 366 -8.52 33.30 6.00
C SER A 366 -8.28 32.62 7.35
N PHE A 367 -7.06 32.23 7.71
CA PHE A 367 -6.76 31.56 8.99
C PHE A 367 -5.39 31.92 9.58
N ALA A 368 -5.33 31.87 10.92
CA ALA A 368 -4.09 31.79 11.69
C ALA A 368 -4.11 30.46 12.47
N ALA A 369 -3.19 29.54 12.19
CA ALA A 369 -2.87 28.45 13.10
C ALA A 369 -1.94 29.02 14.19
N ARG A 370 -2.32 28.91 15.45
CA ARG A 370 -1.49 29.28 16.60
C ARG A 370 -1.55 28.16 17.64
N PRO A 371 -0.45 27.89 18.38
CA PRO A 371 -0.58 27.28 19.70
C PRO A 371 -1.54 28.15 20.54
N ALA A 372 -2.50 27.51 21.20
CA ALA A 372 -3.61 28.20 21.85
C ALA A 372 -3.13 29.19 22.91
N LEU A 373 -3.56 30.45 22.79
CA LEU A 373 -3.91 31.39 23.87
C LEU A 373 -4.38 32.71 23.23
N VAL A 374 -5.54 33.24 23.65
CA VAL A 374 -5.77 34.63 24.11
C VAL A 374 -7.22 34.80 24.60
N THR A 375 -7.31 35.59 25.67
CA THR A 375 -8.30 35.98 26.68
C THR A 375 -9.66 36.53 26.22
N GLY A 376 -10.71 36.22 27.00
CA GLY A 376 -11.96 36.98 27.14
C GLY A 376 -13.23 36.18 26.81
N SER A 377 -14.04 35.83 27.83
CA SER A 377 -15.14 34.83 27.84
C SER A 377 -14.64 33.42 28.21
N PRO A 378 -15.49 32.47 28.69
CA PRO A 378 -15.03 31.30 29.44
C PRO A 378 -13.93 30.56 28.69
N THR A 379 -12.82 30.32 29.36
CA THR A 379 -11.64 29.69 28.76
C THR A 379 -11.96 28.23 28.53
N THR A 380 -11.90 27.81 27.28
CA THR A 380 -11.92 26.39 26.90
C THR A 380 -10.50 25.86 27.00
N LEU A 381 -10.28 24.86 27.84
CA LEU A 381 -9.05 24.09 27.96
C LEU A 381 -9.29 22.71 27.36
N THR A 382 -8.50 22.33 26.36
CA THR A 382 -8.60 21.02 25.71
C THR A 382 -7.29 20.28 25.88
N VAL A 383 -7.35 19.02 26.29
CA VAL A 383 -6.19 18.14 26.42
C VAL A 383 -6.50 16.78 25.81
N ARG A 384 -5.48 16.15 25.21
CA ARG A 384 -5.53 14.74 24.83
C ARG A 384 -4.70 13.91 25.79
N VAL A 385 -5.26 12.81 26.24
CA VAL A 385 -4.49 11.72 26.83
C VAL A 385 -4.32 10.67 25.74
N THR A 386 -3.08 10.38 25.36
CA THR A 386 -2.77 9.43 24.29
C THR A 386 -2.22 8.14 24.89
N ALA A 387 -2.64 7.01 24.33
CA ALA A 387 -1.96 5.74 24.59
C ALA A 387 -0.47 5.86 24.21
N THR A 388 0.39 5.14 24.95
CA THR A 388 1.84 5.12 24.68
C THR A 388 2.16 4.50 23.33
N VAL A 389 1.31 3.59 22.86
CA VAL A 389 1.34 3.04 21.50
C VAL A 389 0.45 3.90 20.59
N PRO A 390 0.98 4.48 19.50
CA PRO A 390 0.17 5.22 18.54
C PRO A 390 -1.04 4.41 18.06
N GLY A 391 -2.25 4.96 18.19
CA GLY A 391 -3.51 4.34 17.77
C GLY A 391 -4.00 3.16 18.62
N GLY A 392 -3.37 2.87 19.76
CA GLY A 392 -3.91 1.96 20.77
C GLY A 392 -5.27 2.43 21.31
N PRO A 393 -5.99 1.58 22.09
CA PRO A 393 -7.27 1.95 22.68
C PRO A 393 -7.17 3.31 23.39
N PRO A 394 -8.10 4.25 23.14
CA PRO A 394 -8.02 5.57 23.75
C PRO A 394 -8.20 5.46 25.27
N PRO A 395 -7.37 6.15 26.07
CA PRO A 395 -7.52 6.21 27.53
C PRO A 395 -8.90 6.75 27.93
N ARG A 396 -9.46 6.18 28.99
CA ARG A 396 -10.78 6.49 29.53
C ARG A 396 -10.66 7.16 30.89
N GLY A 397 -11.72 7.80 31.36
CA GLY A 397 -11.77 8.41 32.68
C GLY A 397 -11.69 9.94 32.64
N ALA A 398 -11.29 10.54 33.76
CA ALA A 398 -11.34 11.98 33.96
C ALA A 398 -9.95 12.62 33.95
N VAL A 399 -9.87 13.84 33.42
CA VAL A 399 -8.70 14.69 33.48
C VAL A 399 -9.00 15.91 34.35
N THR A 400 -8.12 16.20 35.28
CA THR A 400 -8.23 17.33 36.21
C THR A 400 -7.32 18.46 35.77
N PHE A 401 -7.90 19.66 35.63
CA PHE A 401 -7.19 20.90 35.34
C PHE A 401 -7.06 21.73 36.61
N SER A 402 -5.86 22.20 36.90
CA SER A 402 -5.59 23.07 38.04
C SER A 402 -4.59 24.17 37.71
N THR A 403 -4.61 25.25 38.48
CA THR A 403 -3.64 26.34 38.40
C THR A 403 -3.35 26.82 39.82
N ASP A 404 -2.09 27.03 40.16
CA ASP A 404 -1.64 27.43 41.52
C ASP A 404 -2.26 26.59 42.66
N GLY A 405 -2.42 25.29 42.44
CA GLY A 405 -3.04 24.36 43.41
C GLY A 405 -4.56 24.43 43.51
N ARG A 406 -5.23 25.32 42.76
CA ARG A 406 -6.68 25.41 42.66
C ARG A 406 -7.19 24.60 41.46
N VAL A 407 -8.12 23.68 41.70
CA VAL A 407 -8.81 22.95 40.63
C VAL A 407 -9.73 23.90 39.86
N LEU A 408 -9.49 24.02 38.55
CA LEU A 408 -10.33 24.75 37.60
C LEU A 408 -11.54 23.93 37.18
N GLY A 409 -11.38 22.60 37.14
CA GLY A 409 -12.45 21.64 36.88
C GLY A 409 -11.92 20.30 36.39
N THR A 410 -12.85 19.36 36.21
CA THR A 410 -12.59 18.01 35.67
C THR A 410 -13.40 17.80 34.40
N ALA A 411 -12.80 17.17 33.39
CA ALA A 411 -13.49 16.78 32.16
C ALA A 411 -13.25 15.30 31.85
N LEU A 412 -14.29 14.62 31.34
CA LEU A 412 -14.17 13.23 30.91
C LEU A 412 -13.50 13.14 29.53
N LEU A 413 -12.71 12.10 29.34
CA LEU A 413 -12.17 11.71 28.04
C LEU A 413 -13.29 11.16 27.16
N ASP A 414 -13.33 11.62 25.91
CA ASP A 414 -14.23 11.10 24.89
C ASP A 414 -13.69 9.82 24.21
N GLU A 415 -14.37 9.34 23.18
CA GLU A 415 -13.99 8.13 22.42
C GLU A 415 -12.62 8.21 21.72
N VAL A 416 -11.95 9.37 21.69
CA VAL A 416 -10.62 9.54 21.07
C VAL A 416 -9.56 10.04 22.07
N GLY A 417 -9.89 10.03 23.36
CA GLY A 417 -9.01 10.43 24.45
C GLY A 417 -8.90 11.95 24.63
N MET A 418 -9.91 12.73 24.22
CA MET A 418 -9.95 14.18 24.40
C MET A 418 -10.83 14.59 25.57
N ALA A 419 -10.34 15.50 26.40
CA ALA A 419 -11.10 16.11 27.49
C ALA A 419 -11.14 17.63 27.29
N THR A 420 -12.34 18.20 27.29
CA THR A 420 -12.57 19.65 27.11
C THR A 420 -13.24 20.23 28.36
N LEU A 421 -12.56 21.15 29.03
CA LEU A 421 -13.08 21.90 30.17
C LEU A 421 -13.40 23.34 29.75
N ARG A 422 -14.64 23.78 29.99
CA ARG A 422 -15.01 25.20 29.91
C ARG A 422 -15.01 25.79 31.31
N THR A 423 -14.07 26.68 31.61
CA THR A 423 -13.98 27.37 32.90
C THR A 423 -14.32 28.85 32.78
N PRO A 424 -15.23 29.40 33.61
CA PRO A 424 -15.47 30.84 33.68
C PRO A 424 -14.32 31.59 34.39
N HIS A 425 -13.40 30.86 35.02
CA HIS A 425 -12.21 31.40 35.69
C HIS A 425 -11.00 31.17 34.78
N PRO A 426 -10.59 32.17 33.97
CA PRO A 426 -9.37 32.06 33.18
C PRO A 426 -8.15 31.86 34.10
N PRO A 427 -7.14 31.10 33.69
CA PRO A 427 -5.84 31.11 34.32
C PRO A 427 -5.32 32.55 34.38
N VAL A 428 -4.73 32.95 35.51
CA VAL A 428 -4.10 34.27 35.64
C VAL A 428 -2.84 34.31 34.78
N ASP A 429 -2.59 35.41 34.06
CA ASP A 429 -1.42 35.53 33.19
C ASP A 429 -0.13 35.24 34.00
N GLY A 430 0.60 34.19 33.60
CA GLY A 430 1.84 33.73 34.24
C GLY A 430 1.68 32.51 35.16
N ALA A 431 0.45 32.12 35.52
CA ALA A 431 0.18 30.91 36.29
C ALA A 431 0.12 29.68 35.36
N GLY A 432 0.98 28.70 35.59
CA GLY A 432 0.98 27.46 34.81
C GLY A 432 -0.34 26.68 34.98
N ILE A 433 -0.76 26.00 33.91
CA ILE A 433 -1.89 25.05 33.95
C ILE A 433 -1.30 23.67 34.16
N VAL A 434 -1.66 23.03 35.28
CA VAL A 434 -1.34 21.63 35.54
C VAL A 434 -2.53 20.78 35.12
N VAL A 435 -2.27 19.84 34.22
CA VAL A 435 -3.24 18.86 33.75
C VAL A 435 -2.81 17.49 34.24
N SER A 436 -3.72 16.76 34.88
CA SER A 436 -3.45 15.48 35.51
C SER A 436 -4.49 14.44 35.11
N TYR A 437 -4.00 13.28 34.72
CA TYR A 437 -4.78 12.08 34.41
C TYR A 437 -4.32 10.97 35.36
N GLU A 438 -5.25 10.37 36.09
CA GLU A 438 -4.94 9.36 37.12
C GLU A 438 -4.73 7.94 36.56
N GLY A 439 -4.97 7.73 35.27
CA GLY A 439 -4.93 6.40 34.65
C GLY A 439 -6.31 5.72 34.58
N ASP A 440 -6.34 4.59 33.89
CA ASP A 440 -7.44 3.63 33.85
C ASP A 440 -6.88 2.19 33.98
N ASP A 441 -7.71 1.18 33.72
CA ASP A 441 -7.30 -0.24 33.83
C ASP A 441 -6.16 -0.63 32.87
N ASP A 442 -6.03 0.07 31.73
CA ASP A 442 -5.08 -0.22 30.65
C ASP A 442 -3.94 0.83 30.54
N HIS A 443 -4.09 1.99 31.19
CA HIS A 443 -3.22 3.16 31.05
C HIS A 443 -2.77 3.75 32.38
N GLY A 444 -1.48 3.99 32.54
CA GLY A 444 -0.92 4.62 33.75
C GLY A 444 -1.20 6.13 33.86
N PRO A 445 -1.06 6.71 35.07
CA PRO A 445 -1.24 8.14 35.30
C PRO A 445 -0.21 8.98 34.54
N CYS A 446 -0.60 10.18 34.10
CA CYS A 446 0.30 11.14 33.51
C CYS A 446 -0.12 12.59 33.78
N GLY A 447 0.83 13.51 33.68
CA GLY A 447 0.53 14.93 33.81
C GLY A 447 1.47 15.81 32.99
N VAL A 448 0.98 17.00 32.69
CA VAL A 448 1.73 18.05 32.00
C VAL A 448 1.50 19.38 32.69
N THR A 449 2.56 20.18 32.78
CA THR A 449 2.43 21.60 33.15
C THR A 449 2.65 22.44 31.89
N VAL A 450 1.68 23.31 31.60
CA VAL A 450 1.73 24.25 30.49
C VAL A 450 1.94 25.65 31.06
N SER A 451 3.11 26.23 30.82
CA SER A 451 3.41 27.61 31.23
C SER A 451 2.86 28.61 30.21
N SER A 452 2.16 29.65 30.68
CA SER A 452 1.75 30.79 29.85
C SER A 452 2.88 31.83 29.83
N ASP A 453 3.90 31.64 29.00
CA ASP A 453 4.91 32.69 28.83
C ASP A 453 4.48 33.69 27.74
N SER A 454 4.62 34.98 28.04
CA SER A 454 4.10 36.07 27.21
C SER A 454 5.05 36.43 26.06
N ALA A 455 5.54 35.45 25.29
CA ALA A 455 6.15 35.63 23.97
C ALA A 455 6.63 34.28 23.40
N GLY A 456 5.81 33.64 22.55
CA GLY A 456 6.25 32.56 21.67
C GLY A 456 6.25 31.15 22.29
N VAL A 457 5.47 30.25 21.67
CA VAL A 457 5.44 28.78 21.82
C VAL A 457 5.49 28.24 23.27
N PRO A 458 4.35 27.81 23.85
CA PRO A 458 4.36 27.15 25.15
C PRO A 458 5.15 25.85 25.10
N THR A 459 6.05 25.64 26.06
CA THR A 459 6.83 24.41 26.21
C THR A 459 6.14 23.50 27.23
N ALA A 460 5.65 22.34 26.77
CA ALA A 460 5.08 21.31 27.63
C ALA A 460 6.20 20.46 28.25
N SER A 461 6.20 20.31 29.58
CA SER A 461 7.10 19.38 30.28
C SER A 461 6.30 18.20 30.81
N ARG A 462 6.68 16.99 30.39
CA ARG A 462 6.02 15.73 30.76
C ARG A 462 6.62 15.22 32.08
N SER A 463 5.78 15.00 33.09
CA SER A 463 6.19 14.35 34.34
C SER A 463 5.41 13.06 34.50
N VAL A 464 6.12 11.95 34.72
CA VAL A 464 5.52 10.68 35.13
C VAL A 464 5.44 10.71 36.65
N LEU A 465 4.22 10.69 37.20
CA LEU A 465 4.03 10.60 38.65
C LEU A 465 4.41 9.18 39.09
N PRO A 466 5.29 9.00 40.08
CA PRO A 466 5.63 7.67 40.58
C PRO A 466 4.40 7.07 41.28
N VAL A 467 4.02 5.86 40.88
CA VAL A 467 3.05 5.05 41.62
C VAL A 467 3.66 4.73 42.99
N SER A 468 3.10 5.29 44.06
CA SER A 468 3.45 4.87 45.41
C SER A 468 2.97 3.44 45.62
N GLN A 469 3.89 2.47 45.52
CA GLN A 469 3.63 1.13 46.04
C GLN A 469 3.42 1.26 47.55
N GLY A 470 2.23 0.89 48.01
CA GLY A 470 1.90 0.83 49.43
C GLY A 470 2.81 -0.18 50.11
N ASP A 471 3.64 0.32 51.03
CA ASP A 471 4.51 -0.50 51.86
C ASP A 471 3.64 -1.27 52.88
N GLY A 472 3.28 -2.51 52.54
CA GLY A 472 2.75 -3.50 53.46
C GLY A 472 3.89 -4.03 54.34
N GLY A 473 4.32 -3.20 55.30
CA GLY A 473 5.36 -3.54 56.26
C GLY A 473 4.80 -4.33 57.44
N ASP A 474 5.08 -5.63 57.39
CA ASP A 474 4.82 -6.72 58.35
C ASP A 474 5.01 -6.34 59.84
N ALA A 475 4.01 -6.67 60.66
CA ALA A 475 4.08 -6.56 62.11
C ALA A 475 4.75 -7.80 62.70
N ALA A 476 6.03 -7.69 63.07
CA ALA A 476 6.72 -8.68 63.87
C ALA A 476 6.30 -8.56 65.35
N ALA A 477 5.87 -9.68 65.95
CA ALA A 477 5.89 -9.91 67.38
C ALA A 477 6.54 -11.27 67.66
N PRO A 478 7.20 -11.41 68.82
CA PRO A 478 6.72 -12.39 69.78
C PRO A 478 5.94 -11.75 70.94
#